data_AF-A0A812V443-F1
#
_entry.id   AF-A0A812V443-F1
#
_cell.length_a   1.000
_cell.length_b   1.000
_cell.length_c   1.000
_cell.angle_alpha   90.00
_cell.angle_beta   90.00
_cell.angle_gamma   90.00
#
_symmetry.space_group_name_H-M   'P 1'
#
loop_
_entity.id
_entity.type
_entity.pdbx_description
1 polymer ?
#
loop_
_entity_poly.entity_id
_entity_poly.type
_entity_poly.pdbx_seq_one_letter_code
_entity_poly.pdbx_strand_id
1 'polypeptide(L)'
;MAHRVSVKEEDAEDEVMLLECNDESEALTVLGDATPVPPGVVLDKLSAMLSTGRARLRFASGRSWGVNGVVFNTWTSFRYDPDGSCRLVDSADWRTGTREDWAASELQQLADLRKKAHCLPCTASAQPSVLRPRQCRRMVFQFHRECFKKKRAAAKPKAGGEMTIAAFLAVVKERLRGAGEMPTYVKLLTSMKNNAGKGEITKLLAGHPDLVSKIPAPKAGAKPQEKPRATPATLPAATPTAAAAAAPTAPAAAREKKAPQQPPSISKTDAGTARAREAVDVESAVLAPLRSLAPFAGLVRLAIRRGRPTQRLRLLRYLQSPSRAGAGAERREVFLLRRDPSAEFGQVVEAMRARLPELGGDSFAQRLAHICAVADYFTTFELDEQETHDPAEAQQANILEARAWNEGRLQLAMEAGVQPLFVDDPGAPLEQSGYAKRAKALGYRINFESMH
;
A
#
# COMPACT_ATOMS: atom_id res chain seq x y z
N MET A 1 49.91 -0.63 -7.89
CA MET A 1 48.70 0.10 -7.44
C MET A 1 47.57 -0.23 -8.40
N ALA A 2 46.36 -0.53 -7.91
CA ALA A 2 45.24 -0.96 -8.76
C ALA A 2 44.01 -0.05 -8.55
N HIS A 3 43.70 0.79 -9.54
CA HIS A 3 42.48 1.59 -9.52
C HIS A 3 41.29 0.79 -10.07
N ARG A 4 40.51 0.23 -9.15
CA ARG A 4 39.22 -0.40 -9.45
C ARG A 4 38.15 0.68 -9.64
N VAL A 5 37.91 1.09 -10.88
CA VAL A 5 36.80 2.02 -11.20
C VAL A 5 35.48 1.29 -11.02
N SER A 6 34.73 1.62 -9.97
CA SER A 6 33.39 1.11 -9.73
C SER A 6 32.36 1.96 -10.48
N VAL A 7 31.79 1.42 -11.56
CA VAL A 7 30.54 1.95 -12.10
C VAL A 7 29.42 1.48 -11.17
N LYS A 8 28.66 2.42 -10.61
CA LYS A 8 27.39 2.15 -9.95
C LYS A 8 26.30 2.20 -11.01
N GLU A 9 25.81 1.04 -11.45
CA GLU A 9 24.47 0.94 -12.03
C GLU A 9 23.48 0.77 -10.87
N GLU A 10 22.85 1.87 -10.45
CA GLU A 10 21.74 1.85 -9.49
C GLU A 10 20.44 1.47 -10.23
N ASP A 11 20.37 0.23 -10.72
CA ASP A 11 19.10 -0.41 -11.05
C ASP A 11 18.37 -0.67 -9.72
N ALA A 12 17.56 0.30 -9.31
CA ALA A 12 16.59 0.14 -8.24
C ALA A 12 15.47 -0.78 -8.73
N GLU A 13 15.72 -2.09 -8.69
CA GLU A 13 14.65 -3.08 -8.80
C GLU A 13 13.71 -2.91 -7.60
N ASP A 14 12.42 -2.76 -7.87
CA ASP A 14 11.37 -2.79 -6.86
C ASP A 14 11.34 -4.18 -6.19
N GLU A 15 12.14 -4.38 -5.14
CA GLU A 15 12.13 -5.57 -4.26
C GLU A 15 10.86 -5.58 -3.40
N VAL A 16 9.71 -5.58 -4.06
CA VAL A 16 8.41 -5.88 -3.47
C VAL A 16 8.48 -7.34 -3.07
N MET A 17 8.82 -7.58 -1.80
CA MET A 17 8.80 -8.90 -1.17
C MET A 17 7.42 -9.54 -1.35
N LEU A 18 7.31 -10.35 -2.40
CA LEU A 18 6.31 -11.41 -2.52
C LEU A 18 6.73 -12.51 -1.56
N LEU A 19 6.59 -12.24 -0.26
CA LEU A 19 6.73 -13.24 0.80
C LEU A 19 5.93 -14.48 0.39
N GLU A 20 6.59 -15.62 0.38
CA GLU A 20 5.97 -16.92 0.10
C GLU A 20 5.17 -17.37 1.32
N CYS A 21 4.10 -16.63 1.61
CA CYS A 21 3.13 -16.98 2.64
C CYS A 21 2.44 -18.28 2.22
N ASN A 22 2.81 -19.39 2.86
CA ASN A 22 2.18 -20.70 2.66
C ASN A 22 0.64 -20.56 2.66
N ASP A 23 0.03 -20.91 1.51
CA ASP A 23 -1.35 -20.55 1.13
C ASP A 23 -2.39 -21.48 1.80
N GLU A 24 -2.06 -22.04 2.97
CA GLU A 24 -2.80 -23.07 3.71
C GLU A 24 -3.64 -22.52 4.88
N SER A 25 -3.66 -21.21 5.10
CA SER A 25 -4.54 -20.58 6.10
C SER A 25 -6.01 -20.65 5.66
N GLU A 26 -6.64 -21.78 5.98
CA GLU A 26 -8.09 -22.08 5.97
C GLU A 26 -8.94 -21.25 5.00
N ALA A 27 -9.21 -21.82 3.82
CA ALA A 27 -10.27 -21.31 2.96
C ALA A 27 -11.62 -21.52 3.69
N LEU A 28 -12.16 -20.44 4.28
CA LEU A 28 -13.33 -20.45 5.16
C LEU A 28 -14.47 -21.30 4.57
N THR A 29 -14.64 -22.52 5.10
CA THR A 29 -15.49 -23.58 4.51
C THR A 29 -16.97 -23.40 4.75
N VAL A 30 -17.38 -22.27 5.35
CA VAL A 30 -18.76 -21.98 5.76
C VAL A 30 -19.26 -20.69 5.09
N LEU A 31 -19.38 -20.73 3.77
CA LEU A 31 -20.61 -20.23 3.16
C LEU A 31 -21.62 -21.39 3.27
N GLY A 32 -22.79 -21.12 3.84
CA GLY A 32 -23.90 -22.08 3.83
C GLY A 32 -24.45 -22.29 2.42
N ASP A 33 -25.48 -23.12 2.29
CA ASP A 33 -26.11 -23.41 1.00
C ASP A 33 -26.47 -22.14 0.23
N ALA A 34 -26.13 -22.12 -1.07
CA ALA A 34 -26.23 -20.93 -1.88
C ALA A 34 -27.68 -20.42 -1.96
N THR A 35 -27.91 -19.21 -1.46
CA THR A 35 -29.24 -18.63 -1.29
C THR A 35 -29.90 -18.39 -2.66
N PRO A 36 -31.05 -19.03 -2.96
CA PRO A 36 -31.77 -18.81 -4.20
C PRO A 36 -32.41 -17.42 -4.18
N VAL A 37 -32.19 -16.62 -5.24
CA VAL A 37 -32.73 -15.25 -5.36
C VAL A 37 -33.19 -14.90 -6.78
N PRO A 38 -34.14 -13.95 -6.93
CA PRO A 38 -34.56 -13.44 -8.23
C PRO A 38 -33.40 -12.83 -9.04
N PRO A 39 -33.38 -12.94 -10.38
CA PRO A 39 -32.27 -12.47 -11.19
C PRO A 39 -31.95 -10.99 -11.02
N GLY A 40 -32.96 -10.11 -10.93
CA GLY A 40 -32.82 -8.68 -10.69
C GLY A 40 -31.89 -8.32 -9.52
N VAL A 41 -31.95 -9.05 -8.41
CA VAL A 41 -31.08 -8.83 -7.23
C VAL A 41 -29.59 -9.03 -7.57
N VAL A 42 -29.30 -10.02 -8.41
CA VAL A 42 -27.94 -10.32 -8.89
C VAL A 42 -27.53 -9.32 -9.98
N LEU A 43 -28.45 -8.90 -10.85
CA LEU A 43 -28.20 -7.92 -11.91
C LEU A 43 -27.92 -6.51 -11.36
N ASP A 44 -28.58 -6.10 -10.28
CA ASP A 44 -28.33 -4.80 -9.64
C ASP A 44 -26.99 -4.78 -8.90
N LYS A 45 -26.65 -5.86 -8.17
CA LYS A 45 -25.30 -6.03 -7.60
C LYS A 45 -24.21 -6.07 -8.68
N LEU A 46 -24.45 -6.73 -9.82
CA LEU A 46 -23.55 -6.71 -10.97
C LEU A 46 -23.45 -5.30 -11.59
N SER A 47 -24.57 -4.58 -11.71
CA SER A 47 -24.61 -3.19 -12.21
C SER A 47 -23.78 -2.26 -11.32
N ALA A 48 -23.94 -2.36 -9.99
CA ALA A 48 -23.10 -1.65 -9.03
C ALA A 48 -21.61 -2.03 -9.19
N MET A 49 -21.27 -3.32 -9.29
CA MET A 49 -19.89 -3.77 -9.51
C MET A 49 -19.30 -3.25 -10.83
N LEU A 50 -20.09 -3.17 -11.90
CA LEU A 50 -19.64 -2.66 -13.19
C LEU A 50 -19.57 -1.14 -13.25
N SER A 51 -20.35 -0.41 -12.45
CA SER A 51 -20.36 1.07 -12.44
C SER A 51 -19.43 1.69 -11.40
N THR A 52 -19.51 1.28 -10.12
CA THR A 52 -18.73 1.87 -9.01
C THR A 52 -17.54 1.01 -8.57
N GLY A 53 -17.45 -0.24 -9.05
CA GLY A 53 -16.46 -1.20 -8.59
C GLY A 53 -15.01 -0.85 -8.93
N ARG A 54 -14.11 -1.09 -7.98
CA ARG A 54 -12.64 -0.95 -8.15
C ARG A 54 -11.99 -2.29 -8.45
N ALA A 55 -10.74 -2.29 -8.94
CA ALA A 55 -9.95 -3.51 -9.20
C ALA A 55 -10.66 -4.59 -10.05
N ARG A 56 -11.44 -4.16 -11.06
CA ARG A 56 -12.29 -5.01 -11.90
C ARG A 56 -11.47 -5.78 -12.94
N LEU A 57 -11.64 -7.10 -13.00
CA LEU A 57 -11.06 -7.99 -14.03
C LEU A 57 -12.13 -8.98 -14.53
N ARG A 58 -12.23 -9.14 -15.85
CA ARG A 58 -13.12 -10.10 -16.51
C ARG A 58 -12.42 -11.44 -16.74
N PHE A 59 -13.20 -12.51 -16.63
CA PHE A 59 -12.85 -13.90 -16.90
C PHE A 59 -13.75 -14.43 -18.00
N ALA A 60 -13.22 -15.29 -18.87
CA ALA A 60 -13.99 -16.00 -19.89
C ALA A 60 -13.48 -17.44 -20.00
N SER A 61 -14.39 -18.41 -19.93
CA SER A 61 -14.08 -19.85 -19.99
C SER A 61 -15.10 -20.56 -20.89
N GLY A 62 -14.80 -20.65 -22.18
CA GLY A 62 -15.72 -21.19 -23.18
C GLY A 62 -17.03 -20.40 -23.26
N ARG A 63 -18.13 -20.99 -22.75
CA ARG A 63 -19.46 -20.35 -22.70
C ARG A 63 -19.72 -19.52 -21.44
N SER A 64 -19.01 -19.78 -20.33
CA SER A 64 -19.17 -19.01 -19.09
C SER A 64 -18.28 -17.77 -19.08
N TRP A 65 -18.72 -16.75 -18.34
CA TRP A 65 -17.97 -15.53 -18.12
C TRP A 65 -18.21 -15.01 -16.71
N GLY A 66 -17.28 -14.22 -16.21
CA GLY A 66 -17.39 -13.64 -14.87
C GLY A 66 -16.57 -12.38 -14.70
N VAL A 67 -16.80 -11.68 -13.59
CA VAL A 67 -16.08 -10.46 -13.21
C VAL A 67 -15.81 -10.51 -11.71
N ASN A 68 -14.57 -10.24 -11.31
CA ASN A 68 -14.24 -9.98 -9.90
C ASN A 68 -13.89 -8.51 -9.74
N GLY A 69 -14.21 -7.94 -8.57
CA GLY A 69 -13.88 -6.55 -8.24
C GLY A 69 -14.15 -6.22 -6.76
N VAL A 70 -14.01 -4.95 -6.41
CA VAL A 70 -14.30 -4.40 -5.07
C VAL A 70 -15.52 -3.51 -5.13
N VAL A 71 -16.55 -3.82 -4.34
CA VAL A 71 -17.77 -3.01 -4.20
C VAL A 71 -17.97 -2.71 -2.72
N PHE A 72 -18.15 -1.42 -2.36
CA PHE A 72 -18.25 -0.96 -0.96
C PHE A 72 -17.16 -1.50 -0.01
N ASN A 73 -15.94 -1.68 -0.53
CA ASN A 73 -14.77 -2.30 0.12
C ASN A 73 -14.84 -3.82 0.39
N THR A 74 -15.96 -4.47 0.11
CA THR A 74 -16.09 -5.94 0.04
C THR A 74 -15.56 -6.44 -1.31
N TRP A 75 -15.00 -7.65 -1.35
CA TRP A 75 -14.64 -8.29 -2.62
C TRP A 75 -15.84 -9.05 -3.18
N THR A 76 -16.12 -8.89 -4.48
CA THR A 76 -17.29 -9.47 -5.14
C THR A 76 -16.86 -10.22 -6.40
N SER A 77 -17.57 -11.30 -6.71
CA SER A 77 -17.39 -12.11 -7.92
C SER A 77 -18.77 -12.42 -8.49
N PHE A 78 -19.01 -12.05 -9.74
CA PHE A 78 -20.15 -12.51 -10.53
C PHE A 78 -19.68 -13.58 -11.51
N ARG A 79 -20.47 -14.62 -11.71
CA ARG A 79 -20.33 -15.62 -12.78
C ARG A 79 -21.68 -15.86 -13.45
N TYR A 80 -21.67 -15.94 -14.76
CA TYR A 80 -22.73 -16.50 -15.60
C TYR A 80 -22.25 -17.86 -16.09
N ASP A 81 -22.96 -18.93 -15.73
CA ASP A 81 -22.60 -20.31 -16.05
C ASP A 81 -23.33 -20.83 -17.31
N PRO A 82 -22.91 -21.95 -17.92
CA PRO A 82 -23.41 -22.37 -19.23
C PRO A 82 -24.88 -22.84 -19.25
N ASP A 83 -25.45 -23.13 -18.08
CA ASP A 83 -26.88 -23.40 -17.83
C ASP A 83 -27.74 -22.12 -17.85
N GLY A 84 -27.09 -20.95 -17.92
CA GLY A 84 -27.74 -19.64 -17.84
C GLY A 84 -28.10 -19.19 -16.43
N SER A 85 -27.71 -19.96 -15.40
CA SER A 85 -27.76 -19.48 -14.03
C SER A 85 -26.64 -18.47 -13.77
N CYS A 86 -26.91 -17.54 -12.87
CA CYS A 86 -25.94 -16.60 -12.34
C CYS A 86 -25.62 -16.94 -10.89
N ARG A 87 -24.34 -16.84 -10.53
CA ARG A 87 -23.85 -16.89 -9.16
C ARG A 87 -23.11 -15.60 -8.86
N LEU A 88 -23.44 -14.96 -7.74
CA LEU A 88 -22.70 -13.82 -7.22
C LEU A 88 -22.28 -14.12 -5.79
N VAL A 89 -21.00 -13.91 -5.49
CA VAL A 89 -20.43 -14.10 -4.15
C VAL A 89 -19.94 -12.75 -3.64
N ASP A 90 -20.40 -12.35 -2.47
CA ASP A 90 -19.89 -11.20 -1.71
C ASP A 90 -19.61 -11.58 -0.25
N SER A 91 -20.43 -11.16 0.71
CA SER A 91 -20.50 -11.71 2.06
C SER A 91 -21.45 -12.92 2.16
N ALA A 92 -22.31 -13.11 1.15
CA ALA A 92 -23.15 -14.30 0.98
C ALA A 92 -22.97 -14.88 -0.43
N ASP A 93 -23.51 -16.10 -0.63
CA ASP A 93 -23.53 -16.78 -1.93
C ASP A 93 -24.94 -16.71 -2.52
N TRP A 94 -25.09 -15.93 -3.58
CA TRP A 94 -26.36 -15.61 -4.23
C TRP A 94 -26.45 -16.40 -5.54
N ARG A 95 -27.47 -17.25 -5.72
CA ARG A 95 -27.68 -18.00 -6.97
C ARG A 95 -29.06 -17.74 -7.55
N THR A 96 -29.15 -17.56 -8.87
CA THR A 96 -30.44 -17.49 -9.58
C THR A 96 -30.95 -18.88 -9.96
N GLY A 97 -32.21 -18.95 -10.39
CA GLY A 97 -32.69 -20.06 -11.22
C GLY A 97 -31.94 -20.20 -12.55
N THR A 98 -32.35 -21.19 -13.32
CA THR A 98 -31.94 -21.43 -14.71
C THR A 98 -32.40 -20.31 -15.62
N ARG A 99 -32.02 -20.31 -16.91
CA ARG A 99 -32.45 -19.28 -17.86
C ARG A 99 -33.98 -19.19 -18.06
N GLU A 100 -34.72 -20.27 -17.79
CA GLU A 100 -36.17 -20.33 -17.97
C GLU A 100 -36.92 -19.52 -16.90
N ASP A 101 -36.28 -19.29 -15.75
CA ASP A 101 -36.81 -18.53 -14.60
C ASP A 101 -36.69 -17.00 -14.76
N TRP A 102 -36.21 -16.49 -15.91
CA TRP A 102 -35.84 -15.08 -16.11
C TRP A 102 -36.86 -14.31 -16.96
N ALA A 103 -37.20 -13.09 -16.54
CA ALA A 103 -37.98 -12.19 -17.37
C ALA A 103 -37.18 -11.71 -18.60
N ALA A 104 -37.88 -11.43 -19.70
CA ALA A 104 -37.25 -10.92 -20.93
C ALA A 104 -36.48 -9.59 -20.71
N SER A 105 -36.95 -8.75 -19.78
CA SER A 105 -36.29 -7.53 -19.33
C SER A 105 -34.97 -7.82 -18.60
N GLU A 106 -34.92 -8.83 -17.73
CA GLU A 106 -33.72 -9.25 -17.00
C GLU A 106 -32.67 -9.85 -17.94
N LEU A 107 -33.11 -10.64 -18.94
CA LEU A 107 -32.23 -11.16 -20.00
C LEU A 107 -31.63 -10.03 -20.86
N GLN A 108 -32.40 -8.98 -21.16
CA GLN A 108 -31.90 -7.78 -21.85
C GLN A 108 -30.92 -6.99 -20.97
N GLN A 109 -31.24 -6.76 -19.69
CA GLN A 109 -30.36 -6.12 -18.72
C GLN A 109 -29.03 -6.88 -18.57
N LEU A 110 -29.07 -8.22 -18.50
CA LEU A 110 -27.87 -9.06 -18.50
C LEU A 110 -27.05 -8.92 -19.78
N ALA A 111 -27.69 -8.85 -20.96
CA ALA A 111 -26.99 -8.63 -22.22
C ALA A 111 -26.27 -7.28 -22.26
N ASP A 112 -26.87 -6.22 -21.71
CA ASP A 112 -26.24 -4.89 -21.63
C ASP A 112 -25.17 -4.78 -20.54
N LEU A 113 -25.35 -5.46 -19.39
CA LEU A 113 -24.29 -5.62 -18.40
C LEU A 113 -23.11 -6.44 -18.95
N ARG A 114 -23.38 -7.45 -19.78
CA ARG A 114 -22.33 -8.20 -20.50
C ARG A 114 -21.57 -7.31 -21.48
N LYS A 115 -22.25 -6.42 -22.25
CA LYS A 115 -21.59 -5.41 -23.10
C LYS A 115 -20.65 -4.51 -22.27
N LYS A 116 -21.13 -3.98 -21.14
CA LYS A 116 -20.30 -3.19 -20.20
C LYS A 116 -19.10 -3.99 -19.67
N ALA A 117 -19.28 -5.27 -19.34
CA ALA A 117 -18.21 -6.15 -18.89
C ALA A 117 -17.18 -6.45 -20.00
N HIS A 118 -17.57 -6.48 -21.28
CA HIS A 118 -16.62 -6.65 -22.39
C HIS A 118 -15.61 -5.50 -22.51
N CYS A 119 -15.93 -4.29 -22.02
CA CYS A 119 -15.00 -3.17 -21.92
C CYS A 119 -13.96 -3.32 -20.78
N LEU A 120 -14.13 -4.27 -19.87
CA LEU A 120 -13.14 -4.54 -18.81
C LEU A 120 -11.94 -5.33 -19.36
N PRO A 121 -10.75 -5.17 -18.76
CA PRO A 121 -9.62 -6.03 -19.06
C PRO A 121 -9.97 -7.49 -18.79
N CYS A 122 -9.43 -8.41 -19.60
CA CYS A 122 -9.83 -9.81 -19.60
C CYS A 122 -8.63 -10.75 -19.49
N THR A 123 -8.79 -11.82 -18.71
CA THR A 123 -7.89 -12.99 -18.72
C THR A 123 -8.66 -14.24 -19.17
N ALA A 124 -7.93 -15.21 -19.72
CA ALA A 124 -8.43 -16.56 -20.05
C ALA A 124 -8.20 -17.57 -18.90
N SER A 125 -7.59 -17.14 -17.80
CA SER A 125 -7.43 -17.98 -16.60
C SER A 125 -8.76 -18.22 -15.88
N ALA A 126 -8.86 -19.33 -15.16
CA ALA A 126 -10.03 -19.66 -14.35
C ALA A 126 -10.29 -18.56 -13.29
N GLN A 127 -11.57 -18.19 -13.13
CA GLN A 127 -11.99 -17.17 -12.18
C GLN A 127 -11.81 -17.64 -10.73
N PRO A 128 -10.99 -16.96 -9.90
CA PRO A 128 -10.79 -17.31 -8.51
C PRO A 128 -12.03 -16.98 -7.67
N SER A 129 -12.30 -17.77 -6.63
CA SER A 129 -13.40 -17.53 -5.70
C SER A 129 -13.13 -16.33 -4.80
N VAL A 130 -14.20 -15.57 -4.46
CA VAL A 130 -14.18 -14.50 -3.45
C VAL A 130 -13.77 -15.00 -2.07
N LEU A 131 -14.00 -16.28 -1.76
CA LEU A 131 -13.49 -16.94 -0.54
C LEU A 131 -11.96 -16.87 -0.43
N ARG A 132 -11.24 -16.53 -1.51
CA ARG A 132 -9.80 -16.27 -1.52
C ARG A 132 -9.52 -14.85 -2.05
N PRO A 133 -9.79 -13.77 -1.28
CA PRO A 133 -9.58 -12.40 -1.74
C PRO A 133 -8.12 -12.11 -2.08
N ARG A 134 -7.17 -12.78 -1.42
CA ARG A 134 -5.73 -12.72 -1.75
C ARG A 134 -5.45 -13.21 -3.17
N GLN A 135 -6.00 -14.35 -3.58
CA GLN A 135 -5.79 -14.90 -4.93
C GLN A 135 -6.46 -14.01 -6.00
N CYS A 136 -7.64 -13.45 -5.70
CA CYS A 136 -8.27 -12.42 -6.55
C CYS A 136 -7.38 -11.19 -6.75
N ARG A 137 -6.86 -10.62 -5.64
CA ARG A 137 -5.93 -9.46 -5.66
C ARG A 137 -4.65 -9.78 -6.42
N ARG A 138 -4.04 -10.94 -6.18
CA ARG A 138 -2.80 -11.41 -6.84
C ARG A 138 -2.97 -11.43 -8.36
N MET A 139 -4.08 -11.97 -8.86
CA MET A 139 -4.36 -12.05 -10.29
C MET A 139 -4.65 -10.68 -10.93
N VAL A 140 -5.40 -9.80 -10.26
CA VAL A 140 -5.60 -8.41 -10.75
C VAL A 140 -4.27 -7.66 -10.82
N PHE A 141 -3.42 -7.79 -9.78
CA PHE A 141 -2.11 -7.15 -9.74
C PHE A 141 -1.16 -7.72 -10.81
N GLN A 142 -1.09 -9.05 -10.98
CA GLN A 142 -0.30 -9.70 -12.03
C GLN A 142 -0.72 -9.23 -13.43
N PHE A 143 -2.03 -9.20 -13.71
CA PHE A 143 -2.56 -8.68 -14.97
C PHE A 143 -2.12 -7.23 -15.23
N HIS A 144 -2.26 -6.35 -14.24
CA HIS A 144 -1.80 -4.96 -14.37
C HIS A 144 -0.28 -4.85 -14.52
N ARG A 145 0.52 -5.62 -13.76
CA ARG A 145 2.00 -5.67 -13.86
C ARG A 145 2.43 -6.09 -15.26
N GLU A 146 1.78 -7.07 -15.87
CA GLU A 146 1.99 -7.45 -17.26
C GLU A 146 1.61 -6.35 -18.25
N CYS A 147 0.45 -5.73 -18.10
CA CYS A 147 0.03 -4.62 -18.95
C CYS A 147 0.99 -3.42 -18.85
N PHE A 148 1.50 -3.11 -17.67
CA PHE A 148 2.53 -2.09 -17.48
C PHE A 148 3.89 -2.52 -18.06
N LYS A 149 4.30 -3.79 -17.94
CA LYS A 149 5.53 -4.30 -18.59
C LYS A 149 5.43 -4.22 -20.12
N LYS A 150 4.29 -4.63 -20.69
CA LYS A 150 3.99 -4.51 -22.14
C LYS A 150 3.95 -3.05 -22.60
N LYS A 151 3.29 -2.16 -21.84
CA LYS A 151 3.31 -0.70 -22.11
C LYS A 151 4.72 -0.11 -22.01
N ARG A 152 5.52 -0.42 -20.98
CA ARG A 152 6.91 0.06 -20.81
C ARG A 152 7.85 -0.48 -21.89
N ALA A 153 7.60 -1.68 -22.41
CA ALA A 153 8.33 -2.25 -23.55
C ALA A 153 8.00 -1.55 -24.88
N ALA A 154 6.73 -1.18 -25.10
CA ALA A 154 6.31 -0.42 -26.30
C ALA A 154 6.61 1.09 -26.20
N ALA A 155 6.59 1.65 -25.00
CA ALA A 155 6.79 3.07 -24.71
C ALA A 155 8.21 3.44 -24.28
N LYS A 156 9.13 2.48 -24.12
CA LYS A 156 10.55 2.73 -24.38
C LYS A 156 10.67 2.93 -25.91
N PRO A 157 10.86 4.16 -26.42
CA PRO A 157 11.19 4.32 -27.82
C PRO A 157 12.61 3.78 -28.02
N LYS A 158 13.05 3.65 -29.27
CA LYS A 158 14.50 3.61 -29.57
C LYS A 158 15.13 5.02 -29.45
N ALA A 159 14.79 5.74 -28.38
CA ALA A 159 15.41 7.00 -28.00
C ALA A 159 16.80 6.68 -27.43
N GLY A 160 17.86 7.03 -28.15
CA GLY A 160 19.20 6.49 -27.92
C GLY A 160 19.45 5.11 -28.58
N GLY A 161 18.55 4.66 -29.47
CA GLY A 161 18.84 3.53 -30.34
C GLY A 161 19.85 3.93 -31.40
N GLU A 162 21.13 3.63 -31.16
CA GLU A 162 22.21 3.79 -32.14
C GLU A 162 21.75 3.24 -33.50
N MET A 163 21.84 4.06 -34.54
CA MET A 163 21.48 3.65 -35.90
C MET A 163 22.39 2.49 -36.29
N THR A 164 21.85 1.27 -36.39
CA THR A 164 22.68 0.08 -36.61
C THR A 164 23.43 0.23 -37.93
N ILE A 165 24.66 -0.32 -38.01
CA ILE A 165 25.51 -0.17 -39.20
C ILE A 165 24.77 -0.60 -40.49
N ALA A 166 23.91 -1.63 -40.41
CA ALA A 166 23.04 -2.05 -41.50
C ALA A 166 21.97 -0.99 -41.88
N ALA A 167 21.31 -0.35 -40.91
CA ALA A 167 20.34 0.72 -41.16
C ALA A 167 21.02 1.98 -41.73
N PHE A 168 22.19 2.35 -41.19
CA PHE A 168 23.02 3.43 -41.72
C PHE A 168 23.40 3.17 -43.19
N LEU A 169 23.95 2.00 -43.49
CA LEU A 169 24.31 1.62 -44.86
C LEU A 169 23.11 1.57 -45.81
N ALA A 170 21.91 1.19 -45.34
CA ALA A 170 20.69 1.22 -46.16
C ALA A 170 20.33 2.65 -46.60
N VAL A 171 20.31 3.61 -45.66
CA VAL A 171 20.01 5.02 -45.95
C VAL A 171 21.09 5.66 -46.84
N VAL A 172 22.38 5.36 -46.58
CA VAL A 172 23.48 5.83 -47.42
C VAL A 172 23.39 5.25 -48.84
N LYS A 173 23.04 3.96 -48.99
CA LYS A 173 22.83 3.31 -50.30
C LYS A 173 21.71 3.96 -51.09
N GLU A 174 20.59 4.27 -50.44
CA GLU A 174 19.43 4.91 -51.07
C GLU A 174 19.76 6.35 -51.51
N ARG A 175 20.40 7.13 -50.63
CA ARG A 175 20.82 8.51 -50.89
C ARG A 175 21.83 8.61 -52.04
N LEU A 176 22.90 7.80 -52.00
CA LEU A 176 23.92 7.79 -53.06
C LEU A 176 23.40 7.21 -54.37
N ARG A 177 22.45 6.27 -54.35
CA ARG A 177 21.73 5.83 -55.55
C ARG A 177 20.94 6.97 -56.18
N GLY A 178 20.19 7.74 -55.38
CA GLY A 178 19.42 8.89 -55.86
C GLY A 178 20.29 10.01 -56.46
N ALA A 179 21.52 10.16 -55.97
CA ALA A 179 22.50 11.10 -56.51
C ALA A 179 23.33 10.55 -57.70
N GLY A 180 23.15 9.28 -58.11
CA GLY A 180 23.98 8.61 -59.12
C GLY A 180 25.37 8.16 -58.62
N GLU A 181 25.75 8.50 -57.39
CA GLU A 181 27.07 8.27 -56.77
C GLU A 181 27.29 6.82 -56.27
N MET A 182 26.76 5.82 -56.97
CA MET A 182 26.96 4.40 -56.65
C MET A 182 28.44 3.98 -56.51
N PRO A 183 29.42 4.51 -57.28
CA PRO A 183 30.84 4.24 -57.03
C PRO A 183 31.34 4.70 -55.65
N THR A 184 30.79 5.78 -55.10
CA THR A 184 31.10 6.28 -53.75
C THR A 184 30.58 5.31 -52.69
N TYR A 185 29.39 4.74 -52.89
CA TYR A 185 28.85 3.71 -52.00
C TYR A 185 29.73 2.44 -51.98
N VAL A 186 30.25 2.00 -53.13
CA VAL A 186 31.18 0.85 -53.21
C VAL A 186 32.50 1.16 -52.50
N LYS A 187 33.07 2.36 -52.69
CA LYS A 187 34.27 2.80 -51.95
C LYS A 187 34.03 2.79 -50.44
N LEU A 188 32.88 3.30 -49.99
CA LEU A 188 32.49 3.31 -48.58
C LEU A 188 32.42 1.91 -47.97
N LEU A 189 31.81 0.95 -48.67
CA LEU A 189 31.77 -0.46 -48.22
C LEU A 189 33.18 -1.06 -48.09
N THR A 190 34.07 -0.80 -49.03
CA THR A 190 35.46 -1.26 -48.98
C THR A 190 36.23 -0.61 -47.82
N SER A 191 36.09 0.70 -47.63
CA SER A 191 36.68 1.41 -46.48
C SER A 191 36.16 0.86 -45.14
N MET A 192 34.85 0.64 -44.99
CA MET A 192 34.28 0.06 -43.76
C MET A 192 34.74 -1.38 -43.53
N LYS A 193 34.88 -2.20 -44.59
CA LYS A 193 35.46 -3.55 -44.51
C LYS A 193 36.93 -3.54 -44.05
N ASN A 194 37.66 -2.50 -44.40
CA ASN A 194 39.07 -2.29 -44.02
C ASN A 194 39.24 -1.58 -42.65
N ASN A 195 38.15 -1.39 -41.88
CA ASN A 195 38.14 -0.65 -40.61
C ASN A 195 38.60 0.82 -40.71
N ALA A 196 38.30 1.48 -41.83
CA ALA A 196 38.58 2.90 -42.06
C ALA A 196 38.06 3.79 -40.91
N GLY A 197 38.89 4.73 -40.46
CA GLY A 197 38.55 5.64 -39.38
C GLY A 197 37.42 6.60 -39.74
N LYS A 198 36.71 7.13 -38.73
CA LYS A 198 35.57 8.07 -38.93
C LYS A 198 35.91 9.24 -39.86
N GLY A 199 37.15 9.74 -39.83
CA GLY A 199 37.61 10.82 -40.73
C GLY A 199 37.63 10.44 -42.22
N GLU A 200 37.92 9.19 -42.57
CA GLU A 200 37.88 8.73 -43.97
C GLU A 200 36.44 8.51 -44.45
N ILE A 201 35.60 7.95 -43.58
CA ILE A 201 34.15 7.82 -43.81
C ILE A 201 33.51 9.20 -44.04
N THR A 202 33.87 10.20 -43.23
CA THR A 202 33.41 11.59 -43.42
C THR A 202 33.92 12.19 -44.74
N LYS A 203 35.19 11.94 -45.14
CA LYS A 203 35.72 12.39 -46.44
C LYS A 203 34.95 11.79 -47.62
N LEU A 204 34.60 10.50 -47.57
CA LEU A 204 33.78 9.85 -48.60
C LEU A 204 32.32 10.33 -48.64
N LEU A 205 31.84 10.99 -47.58
CA LEU A 205 30.48 11.52 -47.46
C LEU A 205 30.43 13.06 -47.45
N ALA A 206 31.49 13.73 -47.92
CA ALA A 206 31.64 15.19 -47.81
C ALA A 206 30.53 16.00 -48.53
N GLY A 207 29.89 15.44 -49.57
CA GLY A 207 28.72 16.04 -50.23
C GLY A 207 27.38 15.84 -49.53
N HIS A 208 27.32 15.00 -48.48
CA HIS A 208 26.08 14.54 -47.83
C HIS A 208 26.13 14.77 -46.31
N PRO A 209 26.05 16.03 -45.84
CA PRO A 209 26.15 16.35 -44.41
C PRO A 209 25.05 15.70 -43.56
N ASP A 210 23.89 15.40 -44.18
CA ASP A 210 22.78 14.68 -43.55
C ASP A 210 23.07 13.20 -43.28
N LEU A 211 24.10 12.63 -43.91
CA LEU A 211 24.62 11.29 -43.63
C LEU A 211 25.76 11.34 -42.61
N VAL A 212 26.62 12.37 -42.67
CA VAL A 212 27.75 12.55 -41.74
C VAL A 212 27.29 12.65 -40.27
N SER A 213 26.16 13.33 -40.02
CA SER A 213 25.55 13.43 -38.68
C SER A 213 24.99 12.10 -38.15
N LYS A 214 24.79 11.10 -39.01
CA LYS A 214 24.21 9.78 -38.68
C LYS A 214 25.27 8.67 -38.57
N ILE A 215 26.56 8.97 -38.76
CA ILE A 215 27.64 7.98 -38.63
C ILE A 215 27.66 7.42 -37.20
N PRO A 216 27.46 6.10 -37.00
CA PRO A 216 27.47 5.48 -35.68
C PRO A 216 28.79 5.71 -34.93
N ALA A 217 28.72 5.82 -33.61
CA ALA A 217 29.94 5.86 -32.80
C ALA A 217 30.68 4.51 -32.94
N PRO A 218 32.01 4.50 -33.11
CA PRO A 218 32.77 3.26 -33.00
C PRO A 218 32.65 2.74 -31.56
N LYS A 219 32.24 1.47 -31.40
CA LYS A 219 32.01 0.87 -30.08
C LYS A 219 33.29 0.94 -29.23
N ALA A 220 33.26 1.75 -28.17
CA ALA A 220 34.36 1.94 -27.24
C ALA A 220 34.64 0.64 -26.47
N GLY A 221 35.57 -0.16 -26.99
CA GLY A 221 35.91 -1.49 -26.46
C GLY A 221 36.85 -2.28 -27.36
N ALA A 222 36.80 -2.05 -28.68
CA ALA A 222 37.80 -2.59 -29.62
C ALA A 222 39.14 -1.84 -29.47
N LYS A 223 40.00 -2.28 -28.54
CA LYS A 223 41.39 -1.82 -28.47
C LYS A 223 42.12 -2.17 -29.77
N PRO A 224 42.90 -1.26 -30.38
CA PRO A 224 43.79 -1.61 -31.48
C PRO A 224 44.78 -2.70 -31.04
N GLN A 225 44.98 -3.73 -31.87
CA GLN A 225 46.10 -4.66 -31.72
C GLN A 225 47.37 -4.01 -32.28
N GLU A 226 47.90 -3.03 -31.54
CA GLU A 226 49.21 -2.47 -31.81
C GLU A 226 50.28 -3.51 -31.44
N LYS A 227 51.06 -3.96 -32.43
CA LYS A 227 51.96 -5.12 -32.33
C LYS A 227 53.35 -4.66 -31.88
N PRO A 228 53.79 -4.90 -30.63
CA PRO A 228 54.97 -4.23 -30.10
C PRO A 228 56.27 -4.74 -30.73
N ARG A 229 57.17 -3.81 -31.06
CA ARG A 229 58.58 -4.09 -31.38
C ARG A 229 59.40 -4.12 -30.08
N ALA A 230 60.41 -4.98 -29.99
CA ALA A 230 60.99 -5.40 -28.72
C ALA A 230 62.16 -4.54 -28.19
N THR A 231 62.48 -4.76 -26.90
CA THR A 231 63.75 -4.51 -26.17
C THR A 231 64.23 -3.07 -25.93
N PRO A 232 65.06 -2.81 -24.89
CA PRO A 232 65.22 -3.49 -23.59
C PRO A 232 65.18 -2.53 -22.37
N ALA A 233 65.48 -3.05 -21.17
CA ALA A 233 65.31 -2.39 -19.86
C ALA A 233 66.56 -1.70 -19.29
N THR A 234 66.36 -0.78 -18.33
CA THR A 234 67.35 -0.31 -17.33
C THR A 234 66.70 -0.06 -15.97
N LEU A 235 67.39 -0.45 -14.88
CA LEU A 235 67.17 -0.15 -13.44
C LEU A 235 68.53 0.36 -12.86
N PRO A 236 68.70 0.77 -11.57
CA PRO A 236 67.77 0.92 -10.43
C PRO A 236 67.75 2.40 -9.91
N ALA A 237 67.23 2.77 -8.72
CA ALA A 237 67.90 2.84 -7.39
C ALA A 237 67.29 4.05 -6.60
N ALA A 238 67.31 4.24 -5.28
CA ALA A 238 67.58 3.40 -4.10
C ALA A 238 66.96 4.02 -2.80
N THR A 239 66.98 3.27 -1.68
CA THR A 239 66.74 3.67 -0.26
C THR A 239 68.00 4.32 0.38
N PRO A 240 68.11 4.63 1.70
CA PRO A 240 67.21 4.53 2.90
C PRO A 240 66.82 5.93 3.44
N THR A 241 66.58 6.31 4.72
CA THR A 241 66.67 5.78 6.13
C THR A 241 65.63 6.60 6.97
N ALA A 242 65.30 6.46 8.26
CA ALA A 242 65.69 5.67 9.45
C ALA A 242 64.41 5.53 10.36
N ALA A 243 64.22 4.71 11.42
CA ALA A 243 65.00 4.19 12.56
C ALA A 243 64.76 4.93 13.90
N ALA A 244 64.70 4.16 14.99
CA ALA A 244 64.38 4.50 16.40
C ALA A 244 62.90 4.89 16.73
N ALA A 245 62.39 4.72 17.96
CA ALA A 245 62.38 3.59 18.92
C ALA A 245 61.59 3.99 20.20
N ALA A 246 61.26 3.00 21.04
CA ALA A 246 60.75 3.11 22.42
C ALA A 246 59.29 3.59 22.65
N ALA A 247 58.55 2.72 23.35
CA ALA A 247 57.32 3.00 24.11
C ALA A 247 57.71 3.03 25.63
N PRO A 248 56.80 3.08 26.64
CA PRO A 248 55.33 3.06 26.61
C PRO A 248 54.64 4.07 27.56
N THR A 249 53.29 4.05 27.61
CA THR A 249 52.43 3.92 28.82
C THR A 249 50.96 4.20 28.44
N ALA A 250 50.01 3.66 29.20
CA ALA A 250 48.56 3.73 28.98
C ALA A 250 47.82 3.98 30.32
N PRO A 251 46.47 4.00 30.39
CA PRO A 251 45.46 4.56 29.49
C PRO A 251 44.53 5.58 30.21
N ALA A 252 43.75 6.36 29.45
CA ALA A 252 42.57 7.07 30.00
C ALA A 252 41.44 7.14 28.95
N ALA A 253 40.20 6.85 29.35
CA ALA A 253 39.07 6.75 28.43
C ALA A 253 38.29 8.07 28.30
N ALA A 254 38.32 8.68 27.11
CA ALA A 254 37.47 9.81 26.77
C ALA A 254 36.15 9.32 26.14
N ARG A 255 35.07 9.26 26.94
CA ARG A 255 33.70 9.15 26.40
C ARG A 255 33.26 10.50 25.83
N GLU A 256 32.96 10.56 24.54
CA GLU A 256 32.34 11.75 23.94
C GLU A 256 30.98 12.04 24.59
N LYS A 257 30.85 13.21 25.23
CA LYS A 257 29.55 13.73 25.67
C LYS A 257 28.83 14.32 24.47
N LYS A 258 28.03 13.51 23.76
CA LYS A 258 27.08 14.02 22.76
C LYS A 258 26.10 14.97 23.46
N ALA A 259 26.17 16.26 23.16
CA ALA A 259 25.34 17.28 23.78
C ALA A 259 23.85 17.06 23.45
N PRO A 260 22.91 17.40 24.35
CA PRO A 260 21.49 17.35 24.06
C PRO A 260 21.16 18.34 22.94
N GLN A 261 20.52 17.86 21.87
CA GLN A 261 20.00 18.74 20.82
C GLN A 261 18.84 19.55 21.39
N GLN A 262 18.95 20.88 21.35
CA GLN A 262 17.80 21.74 21.65
C GLN A 262 16.68 21.48 20.62
N PRO A 263 15.40 21.47 21.02
CA PRO A 263 14.31 21.50 20.07
C PRO A 263 14.40 22.79 19.23
N PRO A 264 14.02 22.76 17.93
CA PRO A 264 14.13 23.92 17.05
C PRO A 264 13.29 25.09 17.58
N SER A 265 13.93 26.25 17.76
CA SER A 265 13.24 27.47 18.19
C SER A 265 12.36 28.00 17.07
N ILE A 266 11.04 27.83 17.22
CA ILE A 266 10.05 28.38 16.28
C ILE A 266 10.13 29.91 16.33
N SER A 267 10.49 30.52 15.21
CA SER A 267 10.58 31.98 15.05
C SER A 267 9.21 32.65 15.20
N LYS A 268 9.17 33.77 15.94
CA LYS A 268 7.94 34.46 16.39
C LYS A 268 7.15 35.21 15.28
N THR A 269 7.33 34.87 14.01
CA THR A 269 6.83 35.69 12.88
C THR A 269 5.47 35.25 12.30
N ASP A 270 5.06 33.99 12.45
CA ASP A 270 3.82 33.46 11.84
C ASP A 270 2.59 33.49 12.76
N ALA A 271 2.51 34.45 13.68
CA ALA A 271 1.35 34.66 14.56
C ALA A 271 0.11 35.27 13.82
N GLY A 272 0.05 35.16 12.49
CA GLY A 272 -0.71 36.05 11.61
C GLY A 272 -2.08 35.56 11.11
N THR A 273 -2.35 34.25 11.02
CA THR A 273 -3.69 33.71 10.67
C THR A 273 -3.91 32.30 11.20
N ALA A 274 -3.77 32.10 12.51
CA ALA A 274 -4.33 30.93 13.18
C ALA A 274 -5.86 31.04 13.21
N ARG A 275 -6.53 30.77 12.09
CA ARG A 275 -7.99 30.63 12.05
C ARG A 275 -8.38 29.61 13.12
N ALA A 276 -9.33 29.98 13.99
CA ALA A 276 -9.94 29.03 14.90
C ALA A 276 -10.51 27.88 14.06
N ARG A 277 -9.87 26.70 14.14
CA ARG A 277 -10.37 25.52 13.46
C ARG A 277 -11.67 25.13 14.14
N GLU A 278 -12.74 25.23 13.38
CA GLU A 278 -14.10 24.90 13.81
C GLU A 278 -14.11 23.48 14.41
N ALA A 279 -14.80 23.31 15.53
CA ALA A 279 -14.84 22.04 16.22
C ALA A 279 -15.54 21.00 15.32
N VAL A 280 -14.88 19.87 15.09
CA VAL A 280 -15.45 18.78 14.29
C VAL A 280 -16.67 18.23 15.04
N ASP A 281 -17.87 18.42 14.48
CA ASP A 281 -19.08 17.88 15.08
C ASP A 281 -19.06 16.34 15.06
N VAL A 282 -19.02 15.77 16.25
CA VAL A 282 -18.97 14.32 16.48
C VAL A 282 -20.21 13.61 15.93
N GLU A 283 -21.40 14.24 15.97
CA GLU A 283 -22.60 13.56 15.52
C GLU A 283 -22.62 13.41 13.99
N SER A 284 -22.47 14.50 13.24
CA SER A 284 -22.48 14.44 11.77
C SER A 284 -21.24 13.78 11.17
N ALA A 285 -20.04 14.01 11.72
CA ALA A 285 -18.79 13.50 11.14
C ALA A 285 -18.48 12.03 11.52
N VAL A 286 -18.85 11.58 12.72
CA VAL A 286 -18.43 10.26 13.25
C VAL A 286 -19.62 9.33 13.52
N LEU A 287 -20.66 9.79 14.20
CA LEU A 287 -21.73 8.92 14.70
C LEU A 287 -22.82 8.64 13.66
N ALA A 288 -23.29 9.64 12.91
CA ALA A 288 -24.37 9.50 11.92
C ALA A 288 -24.08 8.40 10.85
N PRO A 289 -22.86 8.23 10.31
CA PRO A 289 -22.51 7.11 9.42
C PRO A 289 -22.55 5.72 10.08
N LEU A 290 -22.67 5.66 11.41
CA LEU A 290 -22.67 4.44 12.24
C LEU A 290 -24.01 4.19 12.94
N ARG A 291 -24.91 5.17 13.06
CA ARG A 291 -26.27 5.03 13.66
C ARG A 291 -27.14 3.96 12.99
N SER A 292 -26.84 3.59 11.74
CA SER A 292 -27.49 2.50 11.00
C SER A 292 -27.01 1.09 11.39
N LEU A 293 -26.03 0.99 12.28
CA LEU A 293 -25.47 -0.26 12.81
C LEU A 293 -25.87 -0.44 14.27
N ALA A 294 -26.00 -1.68 14.73
CA ALA A 294 -26.09 -1.95 16.17
C ALA A 294 -24.84 -1.43 16.92
N PRO A 295 -24.95 -0.94 18.17
CA PRO A 295 -23.84 -0.27 18.87
C PRO A 295 -22.52 -1.05 18.87
N PHE A 296 -22.55 -2.38 19.05
CA PHE A 296 -21.37 -3.24 18.96
C PHE A 296 -20.70 -3.20 17.57
N ALA A 297 -21.48 -3.22 16.50
CA ALA A 297 -20.96 -3.17 15.12
C ALA A 297 -20.44 -1.77 14.76
N GLY A 298 -21.08 -0.71 15.27
CA GLY A 298 -20.55 0.66 15.21
C GLY A 298 -19.20 0.77 15.92
N LEU A 299 -19.11 0.32 17.16
CA LEU A 299 -17.89 0.34 17.98
C LEU A 299 -16.75 -0.48 17.33
N VAL A 300 -17.02 -1.70 16.85
CA VAL A 300 -16.03 -2.53 16.15
C VAL A 300 -15.53 -1.87 14.86
N ARG A 301 -16.42 -1.23 14.10
CA ARG A 301 -16.06 -0.51 12.87
C ARG A 301 -15.24 0.75 13.16
N LEU A 302 -15.51 1.43 14.27
CA LEU A 302 -14.78 2.61 14.68
C LEU A 302 -13.42 2.22 15.26
N ALA A 303 -13.37 1.52 16.41
CA ALA A 303 -12.16 1.16 17.14
C ALA A 303 -11.11 0.39 16.29
N ILE A 304 -11.52 -0.29 15.22
CA ILE A 304 -10.62 -1.01 14.31
C ILE A 304 -10.73 -0.42 12.90
N ARG A 305 -10.22 0.81 12.71
CA ARG A 305 -10.22 1.53 11.41
C ARG A 305 -9.48 0.75 10.30
N ARG A 306 -8.22 0.36 10.55
CA ARG A 306 -7.32 -0.31 9.58
C ARG A 306 -7.07 -1.80 9.84
N GLY A 307 -7.58 -2.38 10.93
CA GLY A 307 -7.28 -3.76 11.32
C GLY A 307 -8.01 -4.86 10.52
N ARG A 308 -7.59 -6.10 10.80
CA ARG A 308 -7.95 -7.34 10.09
C ARG A 308 -9.35 -7.86 10.50
N PRO A 309 -10.05 -8.63 9.64
CA PRO A 309 -11.36 -9.20 9.99
C PRO A 309 -11.36 -10.08 11.26
N THR A 310 -10.26 -10.77 11.54
CA THR A 310 -10.07 -11.59 12.74
C THR A 310 -10.06 -10.75 14.02
N GLN A 311 -9.36 -9.61 14.02
CA GLN A 311 -9.35 -8.64 15.13
C GLN A 311 -10.77 -8.07 15.37
N ARG A 312 -11.50 -7.74 14.29
CA ARG A 312 -12.90 -7.29 14.37
C ARG A 312 -13.83 -8.36 14.94
N LEU A 313 -13.62 -9.64 14.58
CA LEU A 313 -14.40 -10.75 15.11
C LEU A 313 -14.05 -11.08 16.57
N ARG A 314 -12.77 -10.98 16.97
CA ARG A 314 -12.31 -11.05 18.37
C ARG A 314 -13.03 -10.00 19.23
N LEU A 315 -12.97 -8.73 18.81
CA LEU A 315 -13.64 -7.63 19.50
C LEU A 315 -15.17 -7.79 19.53
N LEU A 316 -15.80 -8.22 18.43
CA LEU A 316 -17.26 -8.43 18.41
C LEU A 316 -17.70 -9.54 19.37
N ARG A 317 -17.01 -10.69 19.38
CA ARG A 317 -17.26 -11.79 20.32
C ARG A 317 -17.09 -11.35 21.77
N TYR A 318 -16.05 -10.57 22.05
CA TYR A 318 -15.80 -10.01 23.37
C TYR A 318 -16.95 -9.08 23.83
N LEU A 319 -17.39 -8.16 22.97
CA LEU A 319 -18.50 -7.24 23.25
C LEU A 319 -19.84 -7.97 23.45
N GLN A 320 -20.02 -9.12 22.80
CA GLN A 320 -21.20 -9.99 22.92
C GLN A 320 -21.13 -10.99 24.08
N SER A 321 -20.03 -11.03 24.86
CA SER A 321 -19.84 -12.03 25.91
C SER A 321 -20.79 -11.79 27.11
N PRO A 322 -21.55 -12.80 27.57
CA PRO A 322 -22.46 -12.66 28.70
C PRO A 322 -21.72 -12.34 30.01
N SER A 323 -20.43 -12.63 30.12
CA SER A 323 -19.58 -12.25 31.26
C SER A 323 -19.58 -10.74 31.54
N ARG A 324 -19.87 -9.89 30.55
CA ARG A 324 -20.04 -8.45 30.76
C ARG A 324 -21.40 -8.09 31.38
N ALA A 325 -22.45 -8.84 31.07
CA ALA A 325 -23.81 -8.52 31.51
C ALA A 325 -24.10 -8.88 32.98
N GLY A 326 -23.21 -9.67 33.62
CA GLY A 326 -23.39 -10.15 34.99
C GLY A 326 -23.14 -9.13 36.10
N ALA A 327 -22.28 -8.12 35.86
CA ALA A 327 -22.07 -7.03 36.81
C ALA A 327 -23.25 -6.06 36.74
N GLY A 328 -24.08 -6.05 37.79
CA GLY A 328 -25.36 -5.33 37.83
C GLY A 328 -25.26 -3.85 37.48
N ALA A 329 -26.38 -3.28 36.99
CA ALA A 329 -26.44 -1.94 36.39
C ALA A 329 -26.11 -0.76 37.33
N GLU A 330 -25.79 -1.02 38.60
CA GLU A 330 -25.55 -0.01 39.64
C GLU A 330 -24.24 0.78 39.47
N ARG A 331 -23.24 0.26 38.73
CA ARG A 331 -21.91 0.89 38.61
C ARG A 331 -21.35 0.89 37.18
N ARG A 332 -22.03 1.64 36.31
CA ARG A 332 -21.45 2.16 35.07
C ARG A 332 -20.41 3.23 35.42
N GLU A 333 -19.13 3.00 35.15
CA GLU A 333 -18.05 3.93 35.50
C GLU A 333 -17.17 4.32 34.29
N VAL A 334 -16.84 5.61 34.16
CA VAL A 334 -15.83 6.16 33.26
C VAL A 334 -14.71 6.79 34.09
N PHE A 335 -13.48 6.37 33.84
CA PHE A 335 -12.26 6.94 34.38
C PHE A 335 -11.63 7.89 33.36
N LEU A 336 -11.52 9.17 33.71
CA LEU A 336 -10.78 10.16 32.93
C LEU A 336 -9.34 10.18 33.45
N LEU A 337 -8.42 9.61 32.67
CA LEU A 337 -7.03 9.39 33.09
C LEU A 337 -6.14 10.55 32.66
N ARG A 338 -5.48 11.19 33.63
CA ARG A 338 -4.42 12.16 33.38
C ARG A 338 -3.07 11.51 33.65
N ARG A 339 -2.34 11.17 32.60
CA ARG A 339 -0.95 10.69 32.69
C ARG A 339 0.02 11.86 32.82
N ASP A 340 1.11 11.63 33.54
CA ASP A 340 2.35 12.36 33.34
C ASP A 340 2.93 12.08 31.93
N PRO A 341 3.58 13.03 31.24
CA PRO A 341 4.23 12.78 29.95
C PRO A 341 5.29 11.66 29.95
N SER A 342 5.80 11.26 31.11
CA SER A 342 6.73 10.13 31.28
C SER A 342 6.05 8.78 31.52
N ALA A 343 4.75 8.74 31.84
CA ALA A 343 4.02 7.50 32.11
C ALA A 343 3.71 6.71 30.83
N GLU A 344 4.10 5.44 30.76
CA GLU A 344 3.85 4.58 29.61
C GLU A 344 2.39 4.13 29.49
N PHE A 345 1.93 3.84 28.26
CA PHE A 345 0.58 3.33 28.02
C PHE A 345 0.31 1.98 28.72
N GLY A 346 1.35 1.20 29.03
CA GLY A 346 1.25 -0.03 29.83
C GLY A 346 0.53 0.18 31.16
N GLN A 347 0.77 1.31 31.84
CA GLN A 347 0.11 1.64 33.12
C GLN A 347 -1.42 1.76 32.99
N VAL A 348 -1.92 2.25 31.84
CA VAL A 348 -3.36 2.32 31.55
C VAL A 348 -3.96 0.92 31.42
N VAL A 349 -3.24 0.02 30.74
CA VAL A 349 -3.65 -1.38 30.57
C VAL A 349 -3.59 -2.15 31.90
N GLU A 350 -2.63 -1.83 32.78
CA GLU A 350 -2.54 -2.42 34.12
C GLU A 350 -3.64 -1.93 35.05
N ALA A 351 -3.95 -0.63 35.07
CA ALA A 351 -5.09 -0.09 35.81
C ALA A 351 -6.44 -0.64 35.31
N MET A 352 -6.57 -0.86 33.99
CA MET A 352 -7.71 -1.56 33.39
C MET A 352 -7.82 -3.00 33.92
N ARG A 353 -6.72 -3.78 33.88
CA ARG A 353 -6.67 -5.16 34.38
C ARG A 353 -6.98 -5.25 35.88
N ALA A 354 -6.44 -4.33 36.69
CA ALA A 354 -6.67 -4.28 38.12
C ALA A 354 -8.15 -4.05 38.50
N ARG A 355 -8.93 -3.39 37.64
CA ARG A 355 -10.40 -3.25 37.80
C ARG A 355 -11.22 -4.29 37.06
N LEU A 356 -10.59 -5.17 36.28
CA LEU A 356 -11.24 -6.24 35.51
C LEU A 356 -10.60 -7.63 35.74
N PRO A 357 -10.34 -8.06 36.99
CA PRO A 357 -9.68 -9.33 37.27
C PRO A 357 -10.51 -10.56 36.84
N GLU A 358 -11.84 -10.43 36.77
CA GLU A 358 -12.76 -11.50 36.36
C GLU A 358 -12.81 -11.70 34.84
N LEU A 359 -12.34 -10.72 34.05
CA LEU A 359 -12.27 -10.83 32.59
C LEU A 359 -10.98 -11.55 32.19
N GLY A 360 -10.93 -12.85 32.45
CA GLY A 360 -9.99 -13.74 31.79
C GLY A 360 -10.23 -13.77 30.28
N GLY A 361 -9.19 -13.63 29.46
CA GLY A 361 -9.27 -13.78 28.01
C GLY A 361 -8.47 -12.75 27.21
N ASP A 362 -9.14 -12.20 26.18
CA ASP A 362 -8.54 -11.47 25.06
C ASP A 362 -8.08 -10.04 25.45
N SER A 363 -6.80 -9.89 25.80
CA SER A 363 -6.15 -8.63 26.18
C SER A 363 -6.33 -7.49 25.17
N PHE A 364 -6.28 -7.83 23.88
CA PHE A 364 -6.42 -6.89 22.78
C PHE A 364 -7.87 -6.41 22.63
N ALA A 365 -8.85 -7.33 22.69
CA ALA A 365 -10.27 -6.98 22.65
C ALA A 365 -10.70 -6.19 23.90
N GLN A 366 -10.16 -6.53 25.07
CA GLN A 366 -10.34 -5.77 26.31
C GLN A 366 -9.87 -4.33 26.14
N ARG A 367 -8.60 -4.11 25.75
CA ARG A 367 -8.07 -2.77 25.47
C ARG A 367 -8.97 -2.01 24.50
N LEU A 368 -9.28 -2.59 23.34
CA LEU A 368 -10.00 -1.85 22.30
C LEU A 368 -11.43 -1.49 22.67
N ALA A 369 -12.09 -2.31 23.49
CA ALA A 369 -13.42 -2.00 24.01
C ALA A 369 -13.38 -0.99 25.17
N HIS A 370 -12.45 -1.14 26.12
CA HIS A 370 -12.49 -0.43 27.41
C HIS A 370 -11.61 0.83 27.48
N ILE A 371 -10.56 0.95 26.65
CA ILE A 371 -9.69 2.13 26.61
C ILE A 371 -10.01 2.96 25.36
N CYS A 372 -10.24 4.26 25.55
CA CYS A 372 -10.50 5.26 24.52
C CYS A 372 -9.36 6.28 24.51
N ALA A 373 -8.25 5.93 23.84
CA ALA A 373 -7.08 6.78 23.65
C ALA A 373 -7.16 7.56 22.33
N VAL A 374 -6.78 8.83 22.33
CA VAL A 374 -6.64 9.63 21.08
C VAL A 374 -5.54 9.05 20.17
N ALA A 375 -4.51 8.42 20.75
CA ALA A 375 -3.42 7.77 20.02
C ALA A 375 -3.89 6.59 19.13
N ASP A 376 -4.94 5.85 19.53
CA ASP A 376 -5.48 4.70 18.77
C ASP A 376 -6.02 5.12 17.37
N TYR A 377 -6.20 6.42 17.09
CA TYR A 377 -6.52 6.93 15.74
C TYR A 377 -5.36 6.77 14.75
N PHE A 378 -4.12 6.86 15.25
CA PHE A 378 -2.85 6.81 14.51
C PHE A 378 -2.19 5.42 14.58
N THR A 379 -2.55 4.60 15.58
CA THR A 379 -2.08 3.21 15.70
C THR A 379 -2.69 2.30 14.64
N THR A 380 -1.84 1.51 13.98
CA THR A 380 -2.25 0.32 13.22
C THR A 380 -1.85 -0.93 14.00
N PHE A 381 -2.81 -1.84 14.20
CA PHE A 381 -2.63 -3.08 14.96
C PHE A 381 -2.27 -4.24 14.04
N GLU A 382 -1.07 -4.80 14.20
CA GLU A 382 -0.54 -5.91 13.41
C GLU A 382 -1.09 -7.28 13.90
N LEU A 383 -0.57 -8.39 13.37
CA LEU A 383 -1.05 -9.74 13.71
C LEU A 383 -0.85 -10.07 15.19
N ASP A 384 0.36 -9.78 15.69
CA ASP A 384 0.89 -10.28 16.96
C ASP A 384 0.69 -9.26 18.09
N GLU A 385 -0.42 -8.52 18.02
CA GLU A 385 -0.83 -7.42 18.91
C GLU A 385 0.15 -6.21 18.93
N GLN A 386 1.23 -6.28 18.15
CA GLN A 386 2.22 -5.22 17.97
C GLN A 386 1.61 -3.97 17.31
N GLU A 387 1.99 -2.81 17.85
CA GLU A 387 1.50 -1.50 17.42
C GLU A 387 2.47 -0.85 16.45
N THR A 388 2.03 -0.58 15.23
CA THR A 388 2.71 0.37 14.34
C THR A 388 2.03 1.73 14.48
N HIS A 389 2.62 2.61 15.30
CA HIS A 389 2.26 4.03 15.30
C HIS A 389 2.91 4.70 14.10
N ASP A 390 2.15 5.41 13.27
CA ASP A 390 2.70 6.20 12.17
C ASP A 390 3.03 7.63 12.68
N PRO A 391 4.33 8.01 12.82
CA PRO A 391 4.70 9.35 13.30
C PRO A 391 4.51 10.45 12.25
N ALA A 392 4.27 10.10 10.97
CA ALA A 392 4.04 11.06 9.90
C ALA A 392 2.55 11.42 9.76
N GLU A 393 1.62 10.48 9.98
CA GLU A 393 0.18 10.80 10.05
C GLU A 393 -0.19 11.62 11.31
N ALA A 394 0.63 11.56 12.36
CA ALA A 394 0.47 12.25 13.64
C ALA A 394 0.75 13.78 13.62
N GLN A 395 0.85 14.40 12.43
CA GLN A 395 0.97 15.85 12.32
C GLN A 395 -0.26 16.60 12.88
N GLN A 396 -0.02 17.81 13.40
CA GLN A 396 -1.00 18.73 14.02
C GLN A 396 -2.26 19.05 13.18
N ALA A 397 -2.33 18.61 11.92
CA ALA A 397 -3.52 18.67 11.10
C ALA A 397 -4.69 17.85 11.68
N ASN A 398 -4.41 16.61 12.12
CA ASN A 398 -5.44 15.58 12.33
C ASN A 398 -5.91 15.42 13.78
N ILE A 399 -5.28 16.10 14.75
CA ILE A 399 -5.57 15.89 16.18
C ILE A 399 -7.01 16.24 16.59
N LEU A 400 -7.67 17.17 15.90
CA LEU A 400 -9.08 17.50 16.13
C LEU A 400 -10.02 16.40 15.62
N GLU A 401 -9.69 15.78 14.49
CA GLU A 401 -10.42 14.62 13.96
C GLU A 401 -10.24 13.41 14.89
N ALA A 402 -9.01 13.14 15.33
CA ALA A 402 -8.70 12.06 16.28
C ALA A 402 -9.46 12.19 17.61
N ARG A 403 -9.62 13.43 18.12
CA ARG A 403 -10.40 13.72 19.33
C ARG A 403 -11.90 13.50 19.11
N ALA A 404 -12.48 14.04 18.02
CA ALA A 404 -13.88 13.83 17.68
C ALA A 404 -14.20 12.33 17.46
N TRP A 405 -13.27 11.60 16.86
CA TRP A 405 -13.33 10.15 16.69
C TRP A 405 -13.29 9.40 18.03
N ASN A 406 -12.45 9.84 18.98
CA ASN A 406 -12.38 9.24 20.32
C ASN A 406 -13.63 9.56 21.17
N GLU A 407 -14.21 10.75 21.04
CA GLU A 407 -15.54 11.06 21.62
C GLU A 407 -16.64 10.15 21.05
N GLY A 408 -16.66 9.94 19.72
CA GLY A 408 -17.59 9.02 19.07
C GLY A 408 -17.40 7.57 19.51
N ARG A 409 -16.14 7.15 19.75
CA ARG A 409 -15.80 5.82 20.29
C ARG A 409 -16.28 5.66 21.72
N LEU A 410 -16.04 6.63 22.60
CA LEU A 410 -16.56 6.59 23.96
C LEU A 410 -18.09 6.55 23.97
N GLN A 411 -18.76 7.33 23.12
CA GLN A 411 -20.21 7.32 23.03
C GLN A 411 -20.75 5.95 22.58
N LEU A 412 -20.23 5.38 21.49
CA LEU A 412 -20.63 4.04 21.03
C LEU A 412 -20.28 2.95 22.06
N ALA A 413 -19.22 3.13 22.85
CA ALA A 413 -18.87 2.25 23.95
C ALA A 413 -19.88 2.31 25.11
N MET A 414 -20.32 3.52 25.49
CA MET A 414 -21.36 3.72 26.51
C MET A 414 -22.74 3.24 26.04
N GLU A 415 -23.09 3.47 24.77
CA GLU A 415 -24.31 2.92 24.15
C GLU A 415 -24.28 1.39 24.02
N ALA A 416 -23.08 0.80 23.86
CA ALA A 416 -22.82 -0.63 23.90
C ALA A 416 -22.68 -1.21 25.33
N GLY A 417 -22.97 -0.43 26.38
CA GLY A 417 -22.89 -0.88 27.77
C GLY A 417 -21.49 -1.34 28.21
N VAL A 418 -20.42 -0.80 27.62
CA VAL A 418 -19.05 -1.07 28.09
C VAL A 418 -18.88 -0.45 29.47
N GLN A 419 -18.48 -1.26 30.45
CA GLN A 419 -18.12 -0.79 31.79
C GLN A 419 -17.00 -1.68 32.38
N PRO A 420 -16.05 -1.12 33.15
CA PRO A 420 -15.70 0.30 33.22
C PRO A 420 -15.06 0.78 31.91
N LEU A 421 -15.02 2.10 31.70
CA LEU A 421 -14.35 2.75 30.57
C LEU A 421 -13.20 3.62 31.05
N PHE A 422 -12.15 3.73 30.24
CA PHE A 422 -10.96 4.53 30.52
C PHE A 422 -10.72 5.47 29.33
N VAL A 423 -10.75 6.79 29.56
CA VAL A 423 -10.34 7.77 28.53
C VAL A 423 -8.90 8.15 28.82
N ASP A 424 -8.02 7.86 27.87
CA ASP A 424 -6.58 8.11 27.96
C ASP A 424 -6.20 9.34 27.13
N ASP A 425 -5.38 10.21 27.72
CA ASP A 425 -5.19 11.62 27.37
C ASP A 425 -6.50 12.31 26.88
N PRO A 426 -7.44 12.63 27.79
CA PRO A 426 -8.64 13.38 27.46
C PRO A 426 -8.38 14.87 27.17
N GLY A 427 -7.12 15.29 27.01
CA GLY A 427 -6.74 16.65 26.63
C GLY A 427 -7.02 17.69 27.71
N ALA A 428 -7.28 18.93 27.27
CA ALA A 428 -7.48 20.07 28.15
C ALA A 428 -8.77 19.93 29.01
N PRO A 429 -8.89 20.64 30.15
CA PRO A 429 -10.09 20.57 31.02
C PRO A 429 -11.43 20.87 30.31
N LEU A 430 -11.39 21.64 29.22
CA LEU A 430 -12.57 21.90 28.38
C LEU A 430 -13.07 20.63 27.66
N GLU A 431 -12.13 19.82 27.16
CA GLU A 431 -12.37 18.57 26.42
C GLU A 431 -12.84 17.46 27.38
N GLN A 432 -12.21 17.38 28.56
CA GLN A 432 -12.68 16.56 29.69
C GLN A 432 -14.15 16.84 30.03
N SER A 433 -14.61 18.09 29.91
CA SER A 433 -16.03 18.44 30.11
C SER A 433 -16.96 17.82 29.05
N GLY A 434 -16.48 17.57 27.83
CA GLY A 434 -17.24 16.91 26.75
C GLY A 434 -17.48 15.44 27.07
N TYR A 435 -16.40 14.69 27.33
CA TYR A 435 -16.47 13.29 27.78
C TYR A 435 -17.36 13.15 29.04
N ALA A 436 -17.17 14.02 30.04
CA ALA A 436 -17.98 14.02 31.26
C ALA A 436 -19.48 14.29 31.01
N LYS A 437 -19.84 15.20 30.11
CA LYS A 437 -21.25 15.46 29.75
C LYS A 437 -21.89 14.24 29.10
N ARG A 438 -21.22 13.59 28.14
CA ARG A 438 -21.71 12.36 27.48
C ARG A 438 -21.86 11.20 28.48
N ALA A 439 -20.88 11.00 29.36
CA ALA A 439 -20.93 9.98 30.41
C ALA A 439 -22.14 10.19 31.35
N LYS A 440 -22.31 11.40 31.88
CA LYS A 440 -23.44 11.73 32.76
C LYS A 440 -24.80 11.53 32.08
N ALA A 441 -24.90 11.86 30.78
CA ALA A 441 -26.14 11.68 30.01
C ALA A 441 -26.55 10.20 29.80
N LEU A 442 -25.59 9.27 29.79
CA LEU A 442 -25.83 7.82 29.66
C LEU A 442 -25.80 7.06 31.00
N GLY A 443 -25.86 7.78 32.11
CA GLY A 443 -25.93 7.22 33.46
C GLY A 443 -24.59 6.67 33.99
N TYR A 444 -23.46 7.09 33.41
CA TYR A 444 -22.14 6.71 33.92
C TYR A 444 -21.67 7.65 35.04
N ARG A 445 -21.16 7.07 36.12
CA ARG A 445 -20.35 7.75 37.13
C ARG A 445 -19.00 8.14 36.51
N ILE A 446 -18.54 9.35 36.80
CA ILE A 446 -17.26 9.87 36.32
C ILE A 446 -16.28 9.89 37.48
N ASN A 447 -15.13 9.25 37.28
CA ASN A 447 -14.01 9.23 38.21
C ASN A 447 -12.80 9.91 37.51
N PHE A 448 -12.03 10.72 38.24
CA PHE A 448 -10.84 11.41 37.72
C PHE A 448 -9.61 10.83 38.40
N GLU A 449 -8.62 10.39 37.62
CA GLU A 449 -7.43 9.72 38.16
C GLU A 449 -6.15 10.26 37.52
N SER A 450 -5.12 10.41 38.35
CA SER A 450 -3.80 10.92 37.96
C SER A 450 -2.81 9.77 38.01
N MET A 451 -2.12 9.50 36.90
CA MET A 451 -1.08 8.48 36.78
C MET A 451 0.29 9.16 36.79
N HIS A 452 1.17 8.65 37.66
CA HIS A 452 2.46 9.21 38.05
C HIS A 452 3.55 8.13 37.99
#